data_AF-A0A4P7RZ58-F1
#
_entry.id   AF-A0A4P7RZ58-F1
#
_cell.length_a   1.000
_cell.length_b   1.000
_cell.length_c   1.000
_cell.angle_alpha   90.00
_cell.angle_beta   90.00
_cell.angle_gamma   90.00
#
_symmetry.space_group_name_H-M   'P 1'
#
loop_
_entity.id
_entity.type
_entity.pdbx_description
1 polymer ?
#
loop_
_entity_poly.entity_id
_entity_poly.type
_entity_poly.pdbx_seq_one_letter_code
_entity_poly.pdbx_strand_id
1 'polypeptide(L)'
;MRSWFIILGGLLLWFAHFMLLYAIGEFVGAGAAARLLVVAATLIALALAAGLGWRLIRKSSSDPFDAWRDRLGLGALGLGTIGIVWQALPVLFGN
;
A
#
# COMPACT_ATOMS: atom_id res chain seq x y z
N MET A 1 12.33 -17.04 1.01
CA MET A 1 11.91 -15.94 1.91
C MET A 1 11.78 -14.62 1.15
N ARG A 2 12.86 -14.07 0.56
CA ARG A 2 12.85 -12.77 -0.18
C ARG A 2 11.84 -12.71 -1.33
N SER A 3 11.58 -13.85 -1.96
CA SER A 3 10.61 -14.05 -3.03
C SER A 3 9.15 -13.85 -2.59
N TRP A 4 8.79 -14.25 -1.37
CA TRP A 4 7.44 -14.05 -0.82
C TRP A 4 7.16 -12.60 -0.47
N PHE A 5 8.18 -11.85 -0.02
CA PHE A 5 8.06 -10.41 0.23
C PHE A 5 7.71 -9.60 -1.01
N ILE A 6 8.14 -10.05 -2.20
CA ILE A 6 7.78 -9.40 -3.46
C ILE A 6 6.28 -9.60 -3.75
N ILE A 7 5.80 -10.83 -3.58
CA ILE A 7 4.39 -11.18 -3.84
C ILE A 7 3.48 -10.49 -2.83
N LEU A 8 3.86 -10.49 -1.55
CA LEU A 8 3.05 -9.94 -0.47
C LEU A 8 3.29 -8.46 -0.22
N GLY A 9 4.26 -7.82 -0.88
CA GLY A 9 4.69 -6.46 -0.55
C GLY A 9 3.56 -5.43 -0.60
N GLY A 10 2.68 -5.56 -1.59
CA GLY A 10 1.47 -4.74 -1.70
C GLY A 10 0.49 -4.91 -0.53
N LEU A 11 0.25 -6.17 -0.14
CA LEU A 11 -0.67 -6.50 0.95
C LEU A 11 -0.09 -6.12 2.32
N LEU A 12 1.22 -6.28 2.51
CA LEU A 12 1.92 -5.85 3.72
C LEU A 12 1.91 -4.33 3.86
N LEU A 13 2.13 -3.61 2.76
CA LEU A 13 2.06 -2.15 2.74
C LEU A 13 0.65 -1.66 3.09
N TRP A 14 -0.36 -2.28 2.49
CA TRP A 14 -1.76 -2.02 2.83
C TRP A 14 -2.06 -2.30 4.31
N PHE A 15 -1.62 -3.44 4.84
CA PHE A 15 -1.84 -3.79 6.25
C PHE A 15 -1.14 -2.82 7.20
N ALA A 16 0.10 -2.43 6.91
CA ALA A 16 0.82 -1.45 7.70
C ALA A 16 0.13 -0.08 7.69
N HIS A 17 -0.36 0.35 6.52
CA HIS A 17 -1.17 1.56 6.38
C HIS A 17 -2.46 1.48 7.20
N PHE A 18 -3.18 0.35 7.14
CA PHE A 18 -4.39 0.12 7.94
C PHE A 18 -4.13 0.27 9.44
N MET A 19 -3.10 -0.40 9.95
CA MET A 19 -2.70 -0.31 11.36
C MET A 19 -2.36 1.13 11.76
N LEU A 20 -1.69 1.87 10.87
CA LEU A 20 -1.34 3.26 11.12
C LEU A 20 -2.59 4.16 11.16
N LEU A 21 -3.52 4.01 10.22
CA LEU A 21 -4.77 4.78 10.24
C LEU A 21 -5.61 4.46 11.48
N TYR A 22 -5.66 3.18 11.86
CA TYR A 22 -6.32 2.75 13.10
C TYR A 22 -5.70 3.43 14.32
N ALA A 23 -4.37 3.42 14.45
CA ALA A 23 -3.68 4.09 15.55
C ALA A 23 -3.93 5.61 15.56
N ILE A 24 -3.98 6.26 14.40
CA ILE A 24 -4.32 7.69 14.31
C ILE A 24 -5.74 7.92 14.84
N GLY A 25 -6.72 7.11 14.43
CA GLY A 25 -8.10 7.20 14.91
C GLY A 25 -8.20 7.00 16.42
N GLU A 26 -7.50 6.01 16.96
CA GLU A 26 -7.53 5.65 18.38
C GLU A 26 -6.86 6.71 19.27
N PHE A 27 -5.67 7.20 18.88
CA PHE A 27 -4.87 8.07 19.75
C PHE A 27 -4.98 9.57 19.45
N VAL A 28 -5.36 9.96 18.23
CA VAL A 28 -5.47 11.37 17.81
C VAL A 28 -6.94 11.80 17.64
N GLY A 29 -7.85 10.88 17.34
CA GLY A 29 -9.28 11.14 17.17
C GLY A 29 -9.65 11.62 15.76
N ALA A 30 -10.69 12.46 15.65
CA ALA A 30 -11.34 12.81 14.38
C ALA A 30 -11.14 14.29 13.92
N GLY A 31 -10.18 15.00 14.52
CA GLY A 31 -9.94 16.42 14.23
C GLY A 31 -9.10 16.70 12.97
N ALA A 32 -8.86 17.98 12.68
CA ALA A 32 -8.05 18.42 11.54
C ALA A 32 -6.62 17.83 11.55
N ALA A 33 -6.03 17.67 12.73
CA ALA A 33 -4.71 17.05 12.89
C ALA A 33 -4.71 15.57 12.45
N ALA A 34 -5.73 14.80 12.84
CA ALA A 34 -5.88 13.41 12.43
C ALA A 34 -6.04 13.29 10.90
N ARG A 35 -6.87 14.15 10.29
CA ARG A 35 -7.04 14.20 8.83
C ARG A 35 -5.72 14.45 8.10
N LEU A 36 -4.92 15.40 8.59
CA LEU A 36 -3.60 15.70 7.99
C LEU A 36 -2.65 14.50 8.09
N LEU A 37 -2.62 13.82 9.25
CA LEU A 37 -1.81 12.61 9.43
C LEU A 37 -2.25 11.46 8.52
N VAL A 38 -3.55 11.25 8.36
CA VAL A 38 -4.10 10.24 7.43
C VAL A 38 -3.71 10.57 5.99
N VAL A 39 -3.85 11.82 5.55
CA VAL A 39 -3.43 12.24 4.20
C VAL A 39 -1.94 11.99 3.99
N ALA A 40 -1.09 12.40 4.95
CA ALA A 40 0.35 12.20 4.85
C ALA A 40 0.72 10.71 4.80
N ALA A 41 0.16 9.89 5.68
CA ALA A 41 0.35 8.44 5.70
C ALA A 41 -0.08 7.77 4.38
N THR A 42 -1.23 8.18 3.86
CA THR A 42 -1.76 7.68 2.58
C THR A 42 -0.83 8.03 1.42
N LEU A 43 -0.38 9.27 1.33
CA LEU A 43 0.54 9.71 0.26
C LEU A 43 1.87 8.97 0.32
N ILE A 44 2.43 8.77 1.52
CA ILE A 44 3.66 7.99 1.71
C ILE A 44 3.44 6.54 1.24
N ALA A 45 2.33 5.91 1.64
CA ALA A 45 2.01 4.54 1.22
C ALA A 45 1.85 4.43 -0.30
N LEU A 46 1.17 5.39 -0.95
CA LEU A 46 1.03 5.42 -2.41
C LEU A 46 2.37 5.63 -3.12
N ALA A 47 3.25 6.49 -2.59
CA ALA A 47 4.58 6.69 -3.15
C ALA A 47 5.44 5.42 -3.05
N LEU A 48 5.37 4.71 -1.91
CA LEU A 48 6.04 3.42 -1.74
C LEU A 48 5.49 2.36 -2.70
N ALA A 49 4.16 2.30 -2.86
CA ALA A 49 3.51 1.39 -3.80
C ALA A 49 3.95 1.67 -5.24
N ALA A 50 3.96 2.93 -5.68
CA ALA A 50 4.44 3.34 -6.99
C ALA A 50 5.92 2.97 -7.20
N GLY A 51 6.77 3.19 -6.20
CA GLY A 51 8.18 2.80 -6.24
C GLY A 51 8.39 1.29 -6.37
N LEU A 52 7.60 0.48 -5.66
CA LEU A 52 7.63 -0.97 -5.79
C LEU A 52 7.14 -1.43 -7.17
N GLY A 53 6.04 -0.85 -7.67
CA GLY A 53 5.48 -1.15 -8.98
C GLY A 53 6.45 -0.83 -10.11
N TRP A 54 7.08 0.35 -10.06
CA TRP A 54 8.13 0.74 -10.99
C TRP A 54 9.25 -0.29 -11.02
N ARG A 55 9.79 -0.67 -9.85
CA ARG A 55 10.90 -1.65 -9.75
C ARG A 55 10.52 -3.00 -10.35
N LEU A 56 9.29 -3.46 -10.14
CA LEU A 56 8.79 -4.72 -10.70
C LEU A 56 8.62 -4.66 -12.20
N ILE A 57 8.07 -3.56 -12.74
CA ILE A 57 7.87 -3.40 -14.19
C ILE A 57 9.19 -3.32 -14.94
N ARG A 58 10.22 -2.70 -14.35
CA ARG A 58 11.56 -2.60 -14.96
C ARG A 58 12.40 -3.88 -14.86
N LYS A 59 11.95 -4.88 -14.10
CA LYS A 59 12.66 -6.14 -13.98
C LYS A 59 12.42 -6.97 -15.23
N SER A 60 13.47 -7.18 -16.03
CA SER A 60 13.44 -8.16 -17.11
C SER A 60 13.77 -9.53 -16.52
N SER A 61 12.82 -10.46 -16.55
CA SER A 61 13.04 -11.85 -16.17
C SER A 61 13.07 -12.72 -17.41
N SER A 62 14.19 -13.41 -17.64
CA SER A 62 14.32 -14.43 -18.69
C SER A 62 13.68 -15.76 -18.30
N ASP A 63 13.46 -15.99 -17.00
CA ASP A 63 12.80 -17.19 -16.49
C ASP A 63 11.27 -17.00 -16.44
N PRO A 64 10.48 -17.91 -17.07
CA PRO A 64 9.02 -17.87 -17.03
C PRO A 64 8.42 -17.91 -15.63
N PHE A 65 9.03 -18.63 -14.69
CA PHE A 65 8.50 -18.74 -13.33
C PHE A 65 8.66 -17.43 -12.55
N ASP A 66 9.82 -16.78 -12.66
CA ASP A 66 10.02 -15.45 -12.10
C ASP A 66 9.13 -14.39 -12.76
N ALA A 67 8.87 -14.47 -14.07
CA ALA A 67 7.93 -13.57 -14.75
C ALA A 67 6.48 -13.74 -14.25
N TRP A 68 6.04 -14.97 -14.01
CA TRP A 68 4.73 -15.25 -13.39
C TRP A 68 4.65 -14.67 -11.97
N ARG A 69 5.72 -14.82 -11.18
CA ARG A 69 5.78 -14.26 -9.81
C ARG A 69 5.75 -12.74 -9.79
N ASP A 70 6.45 -12.09 -10.71
CA ASP A 70 6.45 -10.63 -10.81
C ASP A 70 5.04 -10.11 -11.18
N ARG A 71 4.31 -10.81 -12.06
CA ARG A 71 2.90 -10.52 -12.39
C ARG A 71 1.97 -10.69 -11.20
N LEU A 72 2.14 -11.76 -10.42
CA LEU A 72 1.38 -11.94 -9.18
C LEU A 72 1.67 -10.83 -8.16
N GLY A 73 2.94 -10.46 -8.00
CA GLY A 73 3.34 -9.35 -7.13
C GLY A 73 2.72 -8.01 -7.56
N LEU A 74 2.68 -7.73 -8.87
CA LEU A 74 1.98 -6.55 -9.40
C LEU A 74 0.47 -6.60 -9.14
N GLY A 75 -0.16 -7.76 -9.28
CA GLY A 75 -1.58 -7.94 -8.95
C GLY A 75 -1.87 -7.67 -7.47
N ALA A 76 -1.08 -8.25 -6.56
CA ALA A 76 -1.18 -8.02 -5.13
C ALA A 76 -0.89 -6.56 -4.74
N LEU A 77 0.06 -5.91 -5.42
CA LEU A 77 0.33 -4.48 -5.27
C LEU A 77 -0.85 -3.61 -5.72
N GLY A 78 -1.47 -3.95 -6.85
CA GLY A 78 -2.68 -3.27 -7.32
C GLY A 78 -3.81 -3.36 -6.29
N LEU A 79 -4.09 -4.56 -5.80
CA LEU A 79 -5.12 -4.79 -4.76
C LEU A 79 -4.81 -4.03 -3.46
N GLY A 80 -3.57 -4.09 -2.99
CA GLY A 80 -3.13 -3.34 -1.80
C GLY A 80 -3.28 -1.83 -1.99
N THR A 81 -2.94 -1.30 -3.17
CA THR A 81 -3.08 0.12 -3.51
C THR A 81 -4.55 0.55 -3.49
N ILE A 82 -5.45 -0.24 -4.08
CA ILE A 82 -6.90 0.00 -4.02
C ILE A 82 -7.36 0.02 -2.56
N GLY A 83 -6.91 -0.94 -1.74
CA GLY A 83 -7.23 -0.99 -0.32
C GLY A 83 -6.75 0.24 0.45
N ILE A 84 -5.55 0.76 0.15
CA ILE A 84 -4.99 1.98 0.77
C ILE A 84 -5.89 3.18 0.47
N VAL A 85 -6.24 3.38 -0.81
CA VAL A 85 -7.12 4.50 -1.21
C VAL A 85 -8.49 4.36 -0.55
N TRP A 86 -9.09 3.17 -0.60
CA TRP A 86 -10.39 2.89 -0.01
C TRP A 86 -10.43 3.20 1.50
N GLN A 87 -9.39 2.82 2.24
CA GLN A 87 -9.31 3.06 3.69
C GLN A 87 -9.18 4.53 4.06
N ALA A 88 -8.60 5.36 3.21
CA ALA A 88 -8.49 6.79 3.46
C ALA A 88 -9.82 7.54 3.21
N LEU A 89 -10.72 7.00 2.37
CA LEU A 89 -11.97 7.67 1.97
C LEU A 89 -12.84 8.13 3.15
N PRO A 90 -13.11 7.32 4.19
CA PRO A 90 -13.98 7.75 5.29
C PRO A 90 -13.44 8.97 6.04
N VAL A 91 -12.13 9.16 6.12
CA VAL A 91 -11.54 10.33 6.80
C VAL A 91 -11.60 11.58 5.92
N LEU A 92 -11.60 11.40 4.59
CA LEU A 92 -11.65 12.49 3.61
C LEU A 92 -13.08 12.97 3.33
N PHE A 93 -14.06 12.06 3.38
CA PHE A 93 -15.45 12.32 2.99
C PHE A 93 -16.46 12.09 4.10
N GLY A 94 -16.08 11.42 5.19
CA GLY A 94 -16.92 11.25 6.37
C GLY A 94 -16.82 12.46 7.30
N ASN A 95 -17.98 12.93 7.75
CA ASN A 95 -18.13 13.94 8.80
C ASN A 95 -18.10 13.28 10.18
#